data_AF-A0A0P8AVR8-F1
#
_entry.id   AF-A0A0P8AVR8-F1
#
_cell.length_a   1.000
_cell.length_b   1.000
_cell.length_c   1.000
_cell.angle_alpha   90.00
_cell.angle_beta   90.00
_cell.angle_gamma   90.00
#
_symmetry.space_group_name_H-M   'P 1'
#
loop_
_entity.id
_entity.type
_entity.pdbx_description
1 polymer ?
#
loop_
_entity_poly.entity_id
_entity_poly.type
_entity_poly.pdbx_seq_one_letter_code
_entity_poly.pdbx_strand_id
1 'polypeptide(L)' 'MARDIKLGWDVESLNKAYRQGYMAASMGMDRSRCPYRGDVVIAAWEAGWEDAEQVARESQPVDDLFSRIA' A
#
# COMPACT_ATOMS: atom_id res chain seq x y z
N MET A 1 22.11 4.71 -7.69
CA MET A 1 20.64 4.82 -7.58
C MET A 1 20.18 5.83 -8.60
N ALA A 2 19.28 5.45 -9.50
CA ALA A 2 18.83 6.30 -10.60
C ALA A 2 18.01 7.48 -10.03
N ARG A 3 18.60 8.68 -10.08
CA ARG A 3 17.90 9.93 -9.79
C ARG A 3 17.46 10.50 -11.13
N ASP A 4 16.21 10.32 -11.50
CA ASP A 4 15.67 10.97 -12.69
C ASP A 4 15.24 12.40 -12.32
N ILE A 5 16.25 13.27 -12.18
CA ILE A 5 16.12 14.67 -11.72
C ILE A 5 15.14 15.47 -12.59
N LYS A 6 14.83 15.00 -13.81
CA LYS A 6 13.89 15.64 -14.73
C LYS A 6 12.41 15.44 -14.37
N LEU A 7 12.07 14.47 -13.52
CA LEU A 7 10.67 14.10 -13.23
C LEU A 7 10.22 14.50 -11.81
N GLY A 8 11.11 15.06 -10.98
CA GLY A 8 10.77 15.59 -9.66
C GLY A 8 10.60 14.54 -8.55
N TRP A 9 10.90 13.27 -8.83
CA TRP A 9 10.88 12.18 -7.87
C TRP A 9 12.11 11.28 -8.06
N ASP A 10 12.51 10.61 -6.99
CA ASP A 10 13.61 9.66 -6.99
C ASP A 10 13.16 8.33 -6.36
N VAL A 11 13.93 7.27 -6.62
CA VAL A 11 13.60 5.90 -6.18
C VAL A 11 13.46 5.81 -4.66
N GLU A 12 14.22 6.57 -3.88
CA GLU A 12 14.11 6.57 -2.42
C GLU A 12 12.77 7.15 -1.96
N SER A 13 12.36 8.28 -2.57
CA SER A 13 11.06 8.90 -2.34
C SER A 13 9.89 7.97 -2.69
N LEU A 14 9.97 7.26 -3.81
CA LEU A 14 8.95 6.29 -4.22
C LEU A 14 8.89 5.08 -3.28
N ASN A 15 10.04 4.51 -2.90
CA ASN A 15 10.10 3.42 -1.93
C ASN A 15 9.53 3.82 -0.57
N LYS A 16 9.78 5.07 -0.15
CA LYS A 16 9.21 5.61 1.08
C LYS A 16 7.69 5.70 0.97
N ALA A 17 7.18 6.24 -0.13
CA ALA A 17 5.75 6.34 -0.38
C ALA A 17 5.07 4.96 -0.35
N TYR A 18 5.64 3.98 -1.07
CA TYR A 18 5.16 2.60 -1.06
C TYR A 18 5.08 2.00 0.35
N ARG A 19 6.16 2.08 1.13
CA ARG A 19 6.18 1.54 2.51
C ARG A 19 5.18 2.22 3.43
N GLN A 20 4.98 3.53 3.25
CA GLN A 20 3.97 4.27 4.00
C GLN A 20 2.54 3.86 3.63
N GLY A 21 2.28 3.59 2.34
CA GLY A 21 0.98 3.08 1.88
C GLY A 21 0.67 1.71 2.46
N TYR A 22 1.65 0.81 2.44
CA TYR A 22 1.53 -0.51 3.04
C TYR A 22 1.19 -0.43 4.53
N MET A 23 1.95 0.34 5.31
CA MET A 23 1.65 0.56 6.74
C MET A 23 0.27 1.19 6.95
N ALA A 24 -0.12 2.16 6.13
CA ALA A 24 -1.40 2.83 6.25
C ALA A 24 -2.57 1.83 6.09
N ALA A 25 -2.53 0.98 5.07
CA ALA A 25 -3.49 -0.11 4.89
C ALA A 25 -3.50 -1.08 6.07
N SER A 26 -2.33 -1.55 6.51
CA SER A 26 -2.24 -2.46 7.66
C SER A 26 -2.80 -1.87 8.97
N MET A 27 -2.86 -0.54 9.07
CA MET A 27 -3.44 0.18 10.20
C MET A 27 -4.94 0.54 10.00
N GLY A 28 -5.56 0.10 8.90
CA GLY A 28 -6.95 0.41 8.57
C GLY A 28 -7.19 1.85 8.12
N MET A 29 -6.15 2.55 7.64
CA MET A 29 -6.30 3.89 7.09
C MET A 29 -6.90 3.82 5.69
N ASP A 30 -7.92 4.63 5.43
CA ASP A 30 -8.54 4.73 4.11
C ASP A 30 -7.57 5.23 3.03
N ARG A 31 -7.68 4.68 1.81
CA ARG A 31 -6.84 5.03 0.65
C ARG A 31 -6.88 6.52 0.30
N SER A 32 -8.04 7.19 0.46
CA SER A 32 -8.20 8.62 0.14
C SER A 32 -7.37 9.55 1.04
N ARG A 33 -6.79 9.02 2.12
CA ARG A 33 -5.96 9.77 3.06
C ARG A 33 -4.48 9.82 2.65
N CYS A 34 -4.14 9.46 1.43
CA CYS A 34 -2.80 9.58 0.87
C CYS A 34 -2.25 11.01 1.09
N PRO A 35 -1.11 11.18 1.79
CA PRO A 35 -0.58 12.51 2.12
C PRO A 35 0.24 13.15 0.99
N TYR A 36 0.53 12.38 -0.07
CA TYR A 36 1.41 12.79 -1.13
C TYR A 36 0.70 13.63 -2.20
N ARG A 37 1.47 14.48 -2.88
CA ARG A 37 1.05 15.22 -4.07
C ARG A 37 1.94 14.79 -5.23
N GLY A 38 1.34 14.65 -6.42
CA GLY A 38 2.03 14.22 -7.64
C GLY A 38 1.77 12.76 -7.97
N ASP A 39 1.32 12.51 -9.20
CA ASP A 39 0.70 11.26 -9.62
C ASP A 39 1.61 10.04 -9.42
N VAL A 40 2.92 10.18 -9.68
CA VAL A 40 3.86 9.05 -9.56
C VAL A 40 4.11 8.66 -8.10
N VAL A 41 4.23 9.63 -7.20
CA VAL A 41 4.43 9.37 -5.77
C VAL A 41 3.15 8.83 -5.13
N ILE A 42 1.99 9.34 -5.56
CA ILE A 42 0.68 8.81 -5.17
C ILE A 42 0.55 7.36 -5.63
N ALA A 43 0.84 7.05 -6.89
CA ALA A 43 0.75 5.69 -7.42
C ALA A 43 1.64 4.71 -6.64
N ALA A 44 2.86 5.12 -6.26
CA ALA A 44 3.73 4.28 -5.44
C ALA A 44 3.13 4.01 -4.04
N TRP A 45 2.55 5.03 -3.40
CA TRP A 45 1.86 4.88 -2.12
C TRP A 45 0.64 3.96 -2.24
N GLU A 46 -0.19 4.17 -3.27
CA GLU A 46 -1.39 3.36 -3.51
C GLU A 46 -1.06 1.90 -3.78
N ALA A 47 -0.01 1.62 -4.56
CA ALA A 47 0.46 0.25 -4.79
C ALA A 47 0.79 -0.46 -3.47
N GLY A 48 1.51 0.20 -2.56
CA GLY A 48 1.81 -0.39 -1.24
C GLY A 48 0.56 -0.62 -0.40
N TRP A 49 -0.41 0.30 -0.46
CA TRP A 49 -1.69 0.16 0.23
C TRP A 49 -2.51 -1.01 -0.30
N GLU A 50 -2.63 -1.14 -1.63
CA GLU A 50 -3.31 -2.24 -2.31
C GLU A 50 -2.69 -3.60 -1.99
N ASP A 51 -1.36 -3.69 -2.01
CA ASP A 51 -0.63 -4.92 -1.67
C ASP A 51 -0.92 -5.37 -0.23
N ALA A 52 -0.94 -4.45 0.73
CA ALA A 52 -1.28 -4.75 2.12
C ALA A 52 -2.73 -5.22 2.29
N GLU A 53 -3.69 -4.58 1.61
CA GLU A 53 -5.08 -5.01 1.59
C GLU A 53 -5.25 -6.40 0.98
N GLN A 54 -4.54 -6.69 -0.12
CA GLN A 54 -4.57 -8.00 -0.74
C GLN A 54 -4.06 -9.07 0.23
N VAL A 55 -2.91 -8.82 0.88
CA VAL A 55 -2.37 -9.74 1.90
C VAL A 55 -3.34 -9.92 3.06
N ALA A 56 -4.00 -8.87 3.53
CA ALA A 56 -4.98 -8.96 4.60
C ALA A 56 -6.20 -9.81 4.21
N ARG A 57 -6.66 -9.71 2.96
CA ARG A 57 -7.76 -10.52 2.41
C ARG A 57 -7.37 -11.97 2.22
N GLU A 58 -6.16 -12.23 1.72
CA GLU A 58 -5.63 -13.59 1.54
C GLU A 58 -5.32 -14.25 2.88
N SER A 59 -4.96 -13.46 3.90
CA SER A 59 -4.73 -13.93 5.27
C SER A 59 -6.00 -14.12 6.08
N GLN A 60 -7.19 -13.75 5.56
CA GLN A 60 -8.44 -14.18 6.18
C GLN A 60 -8.56 -15.69 5.98
N PRO A 61 -8.39 -16.48 7.05
CA PRO A 61 -8.43 -17.91 6.88
C PRO A 61 -9.86 -18.30 6.57
N VAL A 62 -9.98 -19.25 5.65
CA VAL A 62 -11.17 -20.07 5.39
C VAL A 62 -11.72 -20.82 6.63
N ASP A 63 -11.22 -20.51 7.83
CA ASP A 63 -11.60 -21.08 9.14
C ASP A 63 -13.02 -20.70 9.58
N ASP A 64 -13.61 -19.63 9.04
CA ASP A 64 -15.02 -19.30 9.28
C ASP A 64 -15.99 -20.27 8.60
N LEU A 65 -15.53 -21.05 7.60
CA LEU A 65 -16.37 -22.05 6.94
C LEU A 65 -16.46 -23.35 7.76
N PHE A 66 -15.39 -23.73 8.47
CA PHE A 66 -15.38 -24.93 9.31
C PHE A 66 -15.99 -24.69 10.70
N SER A 67 -15.93 -23.45 11.22
CA SER A 67 -16.56 -23.09 12.50
C SER A 67 -18.09 -23.08 12.48
N ARG A 68 -18.72 -23.14 11.29
CA ARG A 68 -20.18 -23.08 11.10
C ARG A 68 -20.84 -24.43 10.80
N ILE A 69 -20.06 -25.51 10.70
CA ILE A 69 -20.54 -26.85 10.33
C ILE A 69 -20.52 -27.83 11.54
N ALA A 70 -20.10 -27.37 12.73
CA ALA A 70 -20.14 -28.15 13.97
C ALA A 70 -21.44 -27.97 14.76
#